data_AF-A0A2V9CSC1-F1
#
_entry.id   AF-A0A2V9CSC1-F1
#
_cell.length_a   1.000
_cell.length_b   1.000
_cell.length_c   1.000
_cell.angle_alpha   90.00
_cell.angle_beta   90.00
_cell.angle_gamma   90.00
#
_symmetry.space_group_name_H-M   'P 1'
#
loop_
_entity.id
_entity.type
_entity.pdbx_description
1 polymer ?
#
loop_
_entity_poly.entity_id
_entity_poly.type
_entity_poly.pdbx_seq_one_letter_code
_entity_poly.pdbx_strand_id
1 'polypeptide(L)'
;MRYMLLIYADEQAWTEDERERCYGESTDLAHHLKSKGQYVAALPLQPVATATSVRVREGKRTIKDGPFAETREQLGGFFLIDAKDLDEAIAIAGRIPGARKGTVEIRPVVELPDLPSA
;
A
#
# COMPACT_ATOMS: atom_id res chain seq x y z
N MET A 1 -17.38 -2.14 1.82
CA MET A 1 -16.62 -2.92 0.82
C MET A 1 -15.17 -2.64 1.06
N ARG A 2 -14.31 -3.67 1.02
CA ARG A 2 -12.89 -3.46 1.24
C ARG A 2 -12.18 -3.01 -0.03
N TYR A 3 -11.29 -2.04 0.13
CA TYR A 3 -10.42 -1.53 -0.94
C TYR A 3 -8.97 -1.54 -0.48
N MET A 4 -8.11 -2.03 -1.36
CA MET A 4 -6.66 -1.92 -1.24
C MET A 4 -6.21 -0.62 -1.93
N LEU A 5 -5.53 0.24 -1.19
CA LEU A 5 -4.92 1.47 -1.68
C LEU A 5 -3.41 1.27 -1.72
N LEU A 6 -2.87 0.97 -2.91
CA LEU A 6 -1.46 0.68 -3.13
C LEU A 6 -0.70 1.97 -3.42
N ILE A 7 0.34 2.25 -2.64
CA ILE A 7 1.08 3.51 -2.72
C ILE A 7 2.38 3.27 -3.50
N TYR A 8 2.45 3.84 -4.69
CA TYR A 8 3.62 3.80 -5.56
C TYR A 8 4.32 5.15 -5.59
N ALA A 9 5.65 5.15 -5.46
CA ALA A 9 6.47 6.33 -5.69
C ALA A 9 7.89 5.92 -6.07
N ASP A 10 8.65 6.81 -6.70
CA ASP A 10 10.10 6.65 -6.78
C ASP A 10 10.71 6.78 -5.38
N GLU A 11 11.43 5.75 -4.91
CA GLU A 11 12.08 5.72 -3.59
C GLU A 11 13.07 6.88 -3.38
N GLN A 12 13.62 7.42 -4.47
CA GLN A 12 14.58 8.52 -4.46
C GLN A 12 13.90 9.90 -4.49
N ALA A 13 12.58 9.97 -4.64
CA ALA A 13 11.84 11.25 -4.69
C ALA A 13 11.66 11.93 -3.31
N TRP A 14 12.20 11.31 -2.25
CA TRP A 14 12.01 11.71 -0.86
C TRP A 14 13.35 11.92 -0.16
N THR A 15 13.49 13.07 0.48
CA THR A 15 14.46 13.25 1.56
C THR A 15 14.00 12.47 2.80
N GLU A 16 14.91 12.25 3.77
CA GLU A 16 14.57 11.57 5.02
C GLU A 16 13.47 12.31 5.79
N ASP A 17 13.62 13.63 5.98
CA ASP A 17 12.61 14.47 6.64
C ASP A 17 11.24 14.40 5.97
N GLU A 18 11.18 14.37 4.64
CA GLU A 18 9.91 14.25 3.92
C GLU A 18 9.29 12.86 4.10
N ARG A 19 10.12 11.82 4.20
CA ARG A 19 9.66 10.45 4.47
C ARG A 19 9.10 10.32 5.89
N GLU A 20 9.78 10.86 6.89
CA GLU A 20 9.29 10.89 8.27
C GLU A 20 7.96 11.64 8.38
N ARG A 21 7.84 12.80 7.73
CA ARG A 21 6.57 13.55 7.67
C ARG A 21 5.46 12.77 6.97
N CYS A 22 5.78 12.09 5.87
CA CYS A 22 4.84 11.22 5.17
C CYS A 22 4.31 10.10 6.09
N TYR A 23 5.18 9.50 6.91
CA TYR A 23 4.77 8.50 7.89
C TYR A 23 3.88 9.12 8.98
N GLY A 24 4.24 10.27 9.55
CA GLY A 24 3.42 10.96 10.54
C GLY A 24 2.01 11.29 10.02
N GLU A 25 1.91 11.94 8.85
CA GLU A 25 0.62 12.27 8.22
C GLU A 25 -0.20 11.01 7.90
N SER A 26 0.45 9.91 7.49
CA SER A 26 -0.21 8.64 7.22
C SER A 26 -0.74 7.97 8.50
N THR A 27 0.01 8.08 9.61
CA THR A 27 -0.42 7.60 10.93
C THR A 27 -1.64 8.37 11.42
N ASP A 28 -1.65 9.71 11.28
CA ASP A 28 -2.79 10.54 11.64
C ASP A 28 -4.04 10.18 10.81
N LEU A 29 -3.86 9.96 9.50
CA LEU A 29 -4.93 9.49 8.62
C LEU A 29 -5.46 8.13 9.08
N ALA A 30 -4.58 7.18 9.43
CA ALA A 30 -4.98 5.87 9.94
C ALA A 30 -5.85 5.98 11.20
N HIS A 31 -5.46 6.84 12.16
CA HIS A 31 -6.26 7.08 13.36
C HIS A 31 -7.63 7.69 13.04
N HIS A 32 -7.68 8.63 12.10
CA HIS A 32 -8.93 9.24 11.65
C HIS A 32 -9.85 8.25 10.93
N LEU A 33 -9.31 7.35 10.11
CA LEU A 33 -10.09 6.30 9.47
C LEU A 33 -10.60 5.28 10.51
N LYS A 34 -9.77 4.97 11.51
CA LYS A 34 -10.15 4.06 12.61
C LYS A 34 -11.30 4.61 13.43
N SER A 35 -11.31 5.91 13.75
CA SER A 35 -12.40 6.53 14.50
C SER A 35 -13.75 6.50 13.75
N LYS A 36 -13.70 6.31 12.43
CA LYS A 36 -14.88 6.16 11.55
C LYS A 36 -15.24 4.71 11.23
N GLY A 37 -14.49 3.73 11.75
CA GLY A 37 -14.68 2.31 11.40
C GLY A 37 -14.26 1.97 9.96
N GLN A 38 -13.44 2.80 9.32
CA GLN A 38 -12.99 2.65 7.92
C GLN A 38 -11.58 2.04 7.81
N TYR A 39 -10.84 1.97 8.92
CA TYR A 39 -9.47 1.43 8.93
C TYR A 39 -9.47 -0.08 9.16
N VAL A 40 -8.83 -0.83 8.26
CA VAL A 40 -8.54 -2.26 8.47
C VAL A 40 -7.05 -2.44 8.78
N ALA A 41 -6.16 -1.96 7.91
CA ALA A 41 -4.71 -2.04 8.11
C ALA A 41 -3.97 -0.97 7.29
N ALA A 42 -2.74 -0.63 7.70
CA ALA A 42 -1.81 0.15 6.89
C ALA A 42 -0.39 -0.25 7.23
N LEU A 43 0.43 -0.51 6.21
CA LEU A 43 1.81 -0.94 6.38
C LEU A 43 2.70 -0.23 5.34
N PRO A 44 3.59 0.69 5.76
CA PRO A 44 4.69 1.11 4.92
C PRO A 44 5.67 -0.06 4.76
N LEU A 45 6.28 -0.16 3.58
CA LEU A 45 7.24 -1.21 3.25
C LEU A 45 8.67 -0.64 3.28
N GLN A 46 9.62 -1.52 3.54
CA GLN A 46 11.04 -1.24 3.37
C GLN A 46 11.39 -1.08 1.87
N PRO A 47 12.52 -0.42 1.54
CA PRO A 47 12.96 -0.24 0.16
C PRO A 47 13.04 -1.56 -0.62
N VAL A 48 12.84 -1.53 -1.95
CA VAL A 48 12.87 -2.73 -2.80
C VAL A 48 14.21 -3.47 -2.77
N ALA A 49 15.29 -2.82 -2.33
CA ALA A 49 16.57 -3.45 -2.06
C ALA A 49 16.50 -4.53 -0.96
N THR A 50 15.51 -4.48 -0.06
CA THR A 50 15.27 -5.50 0.96
C THR A 50 14.29 -6.58 0.50
N ALA A 51 13.75 -6.47 -0.71
CA ALA A 51 12.75 -7.41 -1.21
C ALA A 51 13.40 -8.74 -1.63
N THR A 52 12.61 -9.81 -1.60
CA THR A 52 12.97 -11.11 -2.16
C THR A 52 11.77 -11.64 -2.93
N SER A 53 11.97 -11.97 -4.20
CA SER A 53 10.94 -12.46 -5.10
C SER A 53 11.01 -13.97 -5.27
N VAL A 54 9.88 -14.65 -5.06
CA VAL A 54 9.76 -16.09 -5.25
C VAL A 54 8.85 -16.38 -6.45
N ARG A 55 9.27 -17.28 -7.34
CA ARG A 55 8.48 -17.77 -8.48
C ARG A 55 8.46 -19.29 -8.47
N VAL A 56 7.27 -19.88 -8.65
CA VAL A 56 7.11 -21.33 -8.82
C VAL A 56 6.50 -21.62 -10.18
N ARG A 57 7.15 -22.45 -10.99
CA ARG A 57 6.65 -22.93 -12.29
C ARG A 57 7.01 -24.39 -12.48
N GLU A 58 6.06 -25.19 -12.95
CA GLU A 58 6.28 -26.63 -13.20
C GLU A 58 6.88 -27.36 -11.98
N GLY A 59 6.40 -27.00 -10.77
CA GLY A 59 6.91 -27.56 -9.51
C GLY A 59 8.31 -27.08 -9.08
N LYS A 60 8.97 -26.23 -9.88
CA LYS A 60 10.30 -25.69 -9.56
C LYS A 60 10.21 -24.30 -8.95
N ARG A 61 10.88 -24.11 -7.81
CA ARG A 61 11.00 -22.82 -7.11
C ARG A 61 12.27 -22.08 -7.52
N THR A 62 12.11 -20.83 -7.88
CA THR A 62 13.20 -19.86 -8.12
C THR A 62 13.07 -18.70 -7.15
N ILE A 63 14.20 -18.25 -6.62
CA ILE A 63 14.31 -17.11 -5.70
C ILE A 63 15.21 -16.07 -6.37
N LYS A 64 14.81 -14.80 -6.31
CA LYS A 64 15.58 -13.66 -6.82
C LYS A 64 15.60 -12.56 -5.76
N ASP A 65 16.76 -11.96 -5.53
CA ASP A 65 16.88 -10.77 -4.70
C ASP A 65 16.27 -9.56 -5.42
N GLY A 66 15.57 -8.72 -4.66
CA GLY A 66 14.87 -7.54 -5.16
C GLY A 66 13.41 -7.79 -5.57
N PRO A 67 12.76 -6.76 -6.15
CA PRO A 67 11.33 -6.74 -6.42
C PRO A 67 10.95 -7.63 -7.61
N PHE A 68 9.64 -7.83 -7.79
CA PHE A 68 9.09 -8.65 -8.88
C PHE A 68 9.52 -8.13 -10.26
N ALA A 69 9.55 -6.80 -10.41
CA ALA A 69 9.95 -6.09 -11.61
C ALA A 69 10.68 -4.81 -11.22
N GLU A 70 11.59 -4.38 -12.10
CA GLU A 70 12.20 -3.06 -12.03
C GLU A 70 11.24 -2.07 -12.67
N THR A 71 10.76 -1.12 -11.88
CA THR A 71 9.77 -0.12 -12.27
C THR A 71 10.30 1.27 -11.95
N ARG A 72 9.76 2.29 -12.62
CA ARG A 72 10.08 3.70 -12.31
C ARG A 72 9.59 4.08 -10.90
N GLU A 73 8.40 3.63 -10.54
CA GLU A 73 7.81 3.84 -9.21
C GLU A 73 7.66 2.49 -8.52
N GLN A 74 8.09 2.40 -7.26
CA GLN A 74 8.10 1.18 -6.47
C GLN A 74 6.92 1.16 -5.49
N LEU A 75 6.45 -0.03 -5.11
CA LEU A 75 5.41 -0.18 -4.10
C LEU A 75 6.02 0.11 -2.71
N GLY A 76 5.68 1.27 -2.15
CA GLY A 76 6.23 1.73 -0.86
C GLY A 76 5.32 1.43 0.34
N GLY A 77 4.08 1.00 0.12
CA GLY A 77 3.14 0.75 1.22
C GLY A 77 1.71 0.57 0.74
N PHE A 78 0.82 0.28 1.68
CA PHE A 78 -0.61 0.22 1.39
C PHE A 78 -1.47 0.67 2.57
N PHE A 79 -2.73 1.03 2.26
CA PHE A 79 -3.84 1.00 3.20
C PHE A 79 -4.86 -0.04 2.74
N LEU A 80 -5.38 -0.84 3.68
CA LEU A 80 -6.61 -1.61 3.50
C LEU A 80 -7.70 -0.91 4.29
N ILE A 81 -8.77 -0.53 3.59
CA ILE A 81 -9.86 0.25 4.17
C ILE A 81 -11.21 -0.42 3.90
N ASP A 82 -12.17 -0.15 4.77
CA ASP A 82 -13.58 -0.32 4.51
C ASP A 82 -14.18 1.01 4.04
N ALA A 83 -14.74 0.99 2.83
CA ALA A 83 -15.46 2.12 2.24
C ALA A 83 -16.84 1.68 1.76
N LYS A 84 -17.77 2.61 1.73
CA LYS A 84 -19.13 2.42 1.21
C LYS A 84 -19.11 2.05 -0.28
N ASP A 85 -18.30 2.77 -1.06
CA ASP A 85 -18.21 2.70 -2.51
C ASP A 85 -16.84 3.20 -3.01
N LEU A 86 -16.65 3.19 -4.34
CA LEU A 86 -15.41 3.63 -4.97
C LEU A 86 -15.15 5.13 -4.77
N ASP A 87 -16.19 5.96 -4.73
CA ASP A 87 -16.05 7.40 -4.57
C ASP A 87 -15.50 7.73 -3.17
N GLU A 88 -15.98 7.04 -2.13
CA GLU A 88 -15.41 7.18 -0.78
C GLU A 88 -13.95 6.69 -0.73
N ALA A 89 -13.62 5.59 -1.43
CA ALA A 89 -12.25 5.11 -1.52
C ALA A 89 -11.33 6.11 -2.25
N ILE A 90 -11.80 6.76 -3.32
CA ILE A 90 -11.08 7.83 -4.03
C ILE A 90 -10.84 9.03 -3.11
N ALA A 91 -11.85 9.44 -2.36
CA ALA A 91 -11.73 10.55 -1.41
C ALA A 91 -10.70 10.25 -0.30
N ILE A 92 -10.62 9.00 0.16
CA ILE A 92 -9.60 8.57 1.13
C ILE A 92 -8.22 8.51 0.47
N ALA A 93 -8.11 7.93 -0.73
CA ALA A 93 -6.85 7.82 -1.47
C ALA A 93 -6.20 9.19 -1.73
N GLY A 94 -7.00 10.21 -2.07
CA GLY A 94 -6.51 11.57 -2.27
C GLY A 94 -5.96 12.26 -1.00
N ARG A 95 -6.24 11.70 0.18
CA ARG A 95 -5.71 12.20 1.46
C ARG A 95 -4.41 11.52 1.87
N ILE A 96 -4.00 10.43 1.19
CA ILE A 96 -2.76 9.74 1.48
C ILE A 96 -1.57 10.60 1.00
N PRO A 97 -0.62 10.97 1.87
CA PRO A 97 0.48 11.87 1.51
C PRO A 97 1.32 11.37 0.31
N GLY A 98 1.46 10.05 0.18
CA GLY A 98 2.16 9.41 -0.94
C GLY A 98 1.60 9.78 -2.32
N ALA A 99 0.31 10.11 -2.42
CA ALA A 99 -0.31 10.57 -3.67
C ALA A 99 0.28 11.90 -4.19
N ARG A 100 0.95 12.69 -3.35
CA ARG A 100 1.53 13.99 -3.75
C ARG A 100 2.82 13.86 -4.56
N LYS A 101 3.51 12.72 -4.46
CA LYS A 101 4.79 12.45 -5.14
C LYS A 101 4.82 11.12 -5.90
N GLY A 102 3.65 10.56 -6.14
CA GLY A 102 3.49 9.25 -6.76
C GLY A 102 2.03 8.95 -7.03
N THR A 103 1.66 7.68 -6.98
CA THR A 103 0.33 7.19 -7.35
C THR A 103 -0.26 6.35 -6.24
N VAL A 104 -1.55 6.55 -5.94
CA VAL A 104 -2.33 5.60 -5.13
C VAL A 104 -3.26 4.82 -6.06
N GLU A 105 -2.95 3.55 -6.29
CA GLU A 105 -3.82 2.65 -7.07
C GLU A 105 -4.91 2.08 -6.15
N ILE A 106 -6.17 2.24 -6.55
CA ILE A 106 -7.34 1.80 -5.80
C ILE A 106 -7.86 0.50 -6.40
N ARG A 107 -7.87 -0.58 -5.62
CA ARG A 107 -8.37 -1.89 -6.05
C ARG A 107 -9.43 -2.42 -5.08
N PRO A 108 -10.65 -2.74 -5.54
CA PRO A 108 -11.57 -3.55 -4.75
C PRO A 108 -10.94 -4.92 -4.44
N VAL A 109 -11.05 -5.40 -3.20
CA VAL A 109 -10.57 -6.75 -2.86
C VAL A 109 -11.65 -7.80 -3.11
N VAL A 110 -11.23 -9.01 -3.43
CA VAL A 110 -12.11 -10.17 -3.52
C VAL A 110 -12.28 -10.75 -2.12
N GLU A 111 -13.53 -10.84 -1.67
CA GLU A 111 -13.90 -11.40 -0.38
C GLU A 111 -14.04 -12.92 -0.50
N LEU A 112 -13.16 -13.67 0.16
CA LEU A 112 -13.25 -15.13 0.24
C LEU A 112 -13.75 -15.52 1.64
N PRO A 113 -14.85 -16.29 1.76
CA PRO A 113 -15.52 -16.54 3.03
C PRO A 113 -14.67 -17.33 4.04
N ASP A 114 -13.74 -18.14 3.57
CA ASP A 114 -12.92 -19.03 4.41
C ASP A 114 -11.51 -18.48 4.68
N LEU A 115 -11.22 -17.24 4.27
CA LEU A 115 -9.94 -16.60 4.64
C LEU A 115 -9.98 -16.22 6.12
N PRO A 116 -8.88 -16.45 6.87
CA PRO A 116 -8.77 -15.96 8.23
C PRO A 116 -8.87 -14.44 8.26
N SER A 117 -9.52 -13.91 9.31
CA SER A 117 -9.56 -12.48 9.57
C SER A 117 -8.14 -11.95 9.76
N ALA A 118 -7.87 -10.77 9.20
CA ALA A 118 -6.65 -10.02 9.44
C ALA A 118 -6.54 -9.53 10.90
#